data_AF-A0A8S3J152-F1
#
_entry.id   AF-A0A8S3J152-F1
#
_cell.length_a   1.000
_cell.length_b   1.000
_cell.length_c   1.000
_cell.angle_alpha   90.00
_cell.angle_beta   90.00
_cell.angle_gamma   90.00
#
_symmetry.space_group_name_H-M   'P 1'
#
loop_
_entity.id
_entity.type
_entity.pdbx_description
1 polymer ?
#
loop_
_entity_poly.entity_id
_entity_poly.type
_entity_poly.pdbx_seq_one_letter_code
_entity_poly.pdbx_strand_id
1 'polypeptide(L)'
;MAKFDSATVVQRKLRVEFGINTPGLACIKDAFERFCETGTVEDRERSGRPSSISEETIDKVSDALKDKPQSSVRSVATDCSIPPPTAHR
;
A
#
# COMPACT_ATOMS: atom_id res chain seq x y z
N MET A 1 -32.34 2.33 3.86
CA MET A 1 -31.12 2.90 3.26
C MET A 1 -31.37 4.37 2.96
N ALA A 2 -30.52 5.27 3.45
CA ALA A 2 -30.61 6.68 3.11
C ALA A 2 -30.26 6.85 1.62
N LYS A 3 -31.26 7.22 0.80
CA LYS A 3 -31.02 7.59 -0.60
C LYS A 3 -30.43 8.99 -0.61
N PHE A 4 -29.14 9.07 -0.85
CA PHE A 4 -28.49 10.33 -1.15
C PHE A 4 -28.39 10.45 -2.67
N ASP A 5 -29.34 11.18 -3.26
CA ASP A 5 -29.44 11.32 -4.73
C ASP A 5 -28.33 12.22 -5.32
N SER A 6 -27.59 12.93 -4.46
CA SER A 6 -26.50 13.83 -4.88
C SER A 6 -25.39 13.95 -3.83
N ALA A 7 -24.14 14.02 -4.31
CA ALA A 7 -22.95 14.29 -3.51
C ALA A 7 -23.04 15.62 -2.73
N THR A 8 -23.78 16.62 -3.24
CA THR A 8 -23.98 17.90 -2.54
C THR A 8 -24.83 17.76 -1.28
N VAL A 9 -25.83 16.87 -1.30
CA VAL A 9 -26.68 16.57 -0.14
C VAL A 9 -25.87 15.84 0.92
N VAL A 10 -25.03 14.89 0.50
CA VAL A 10 -24.08 14.18 1.39
C VAL A 10 -23.14 15.17 2.05
N GLN A 11 -22.50 16.03 1.27
CA GLN A 11 -21.55 17.02 1.79
C GLN A 11 -22.23 17.97 2.79
N ARG A 12 -23.45 18.43 2.50
CA ARG A 12 -24.20 19.30 3.43
C ARG A 12 -24.47 18.59 4.76
N LYS A 13 -24.86 17.32 4.74
CA LYS A 13 -25.06 16.55 5.99
C LYS A 13 -23.75 16.34 6.74
N LEU A 14 -22.69 15.94 6.05
CA LEU A 14 -21.37 15.80 6.66
C LEU A 14 -20.87 17.11 7.27
N ARG A 15 -21.19 18.26 6.67
CA ARG A 15 -20.86 19.57 7.23
C ARG A 15 -21.64 19.93 8.48
N VAL A 16 -22.90 19.49 8.58
CA VAL A 16 -23.68 19.66 9.82
C VAL A 16 -23.09 18.81 10.95
N GLU A 17 -22.58 17.62 10.65
CA GLU A 17 -22.09 16.67 11.64
C GLU A 17 -20.61 16.88 12.02
N PHE A 18 -19.74 17.14 11.05
CA PHE A 18 -18.28 17.20 11.20
C PHE A 18 -17.68 18.59 10.95
N GLY A 19 -18.50 19.59 10.61
CA GLY A 19 -18.06 20.98 10.48
C GLY A 19 -17.02 21.22 9.38
N ILE A 20 -15.90 21.86 9.73
CA ILE A 20 -14.86 22.30 8.78
C ILE A 20 -14.11 21.11 8.15
N ASN A 21 -14.03 19.97 8.84
CA ASN A 21 -13.31 18.78 8.37
C ASN A 21 -14.09 17.96 7.33
N THR A 22 -15.05 18.58 6.65
CA THR A 22 -15.90 17.91 5.68
C THR A 22 -15.13 17.65 4.38
N PRO A 23 -15.19 16.42 3.83
CA PRO A 23 -14.55 16.11 2.56
C PRO A 23 -15.15 16.93 1.41
N GLY A 24 -14.30 17.19 0.41
CA GLY A 24 -14.74 17.80 -0.84
C GLY A 24 -15.65 16.86 -1.65
N LEU A 25 -16.40 17.43 -2.59
CA LEU A 25 -17.31 16.66 -3.45
C LEU A 25 -16.59 15.56 -4.25
N ALA A 26 -15.37 15.81 -4.72
CA ALA A 26 -14.56 14.81 -5.44
C ALA A 26 -14.25 13.60 -4.54
N CYS A 27 -13.80 13.84 -3.31
CA CYS A 27 -13.51 12.78 -2.33
C CYS A 27 -14.75 11.94 -2.00
N ILE A 28 -15.93 12.58 -1.85
CA ILE A 28 -17.19 11.87 -1.61
C ILE A 28 -17.55 10.97 -2.79
N LYS A 29 -17.37 11.45 -4.03
CA LYS A 29 -17.63 10.64 -5.24
C LYS A 29 -16.65 9.47 -5.35
N ASP A 30 -15.36 9.72 -5.18
CA ASP A 30 -14.31 8.68 -5.21
C ASP A 30 -14.55 7.61 -4.15
N ALA A 31 -14.93 8.01 -2.92
CA ALA A 31 -15.22 7.05 -1.86
C ALA A 31 -16.47 6.21 -2.18
N PHE A 32 -17.50 6.82 -2.78
CA PHE A 32 -18.70 6.10 -3.19
C PHE A 32 -18.42 5.13 -4.36
N GLU A 33 -17.65 5.56 -5.35
CA GLU A 33 -17.23 4.72 -6.48
C GLU A 33 -16.41 3.52 -5.99
N ARG A 34 -15.40 3.75 -5.13
CA ARG A 34 -14.66 2.67 -4.47
C ARG A 34 -15.58 1.70 -3.74
N PHE A 35 -16.51 2.21 -2.95
CA PHE A 35 -17.46 1.36 -2.24
C PHE A 35 -18.34 0.53 -3.19
N CYS A 36 -18.74 1.07 -4.33
CA CYS A 36 -19.50 0.33 -5.34
C CYS A 36 -18.67 -0.76 -6.02
N GLU A 37 -17.37 -0.52 -6.23
CA GLU A 37 -16.44 -1.46 -6.86
C GLU A 37 -15.98 -2.58 -5.92
N THR A 38 -15.52 -2.22 -4.72
CA THR A 38 -14.83 -3.14 -3.79
C THR A 38 -15.68 -3.54 -2.59
N GLY A 39 -16.81 -2.87 -2.36
CA GLY A 39 -17.60 -3.00 -1.13
C GLY A 39 -16.98 -2.30 0.08
N THR A 40 -15.88 -1.55 -0.11
CA THR A 40 -15.15 -0.87 0.98
C THR A 40 -14.83 0.57 0.61
N VAL A 41 -14.66 1.43 1.62
CA VAL A 41 -14.20 2.82 1.46
C VAL A 41 -12.69 2.96 1.71
N GLU A 42 -12.00 1.84 1.93
CA GLU A 42 -10.57 1.83 2.22
C GLU A 42 -9.76 2.32 1.03
N ASP A 43 -8.56 2.82 1.32
CA ASP A 43 -7.62 3.23 0.28
C ASP A 43 -7.20 2.03 -0.55
N ARG A 44 -7.12 2.23 -1.88
CA ARG A 44 -6.50 1.27 -2.78
C ARG A 44 -5.03 1.13 -2.42
N GLU A 45 -4.46 -0.04 -2.67
CA GLU A 45 -3.01 -0.25 -2.55
C GLU A 45 -2.28 0.82 -3.38
N ARG A 46 -1.42 1.59 -2.71
CA ARG A 46 -0.64 2.63 -3.37
C ARG A 46 0.50 1.95 -4.11
N SER A 47 0.67 2.25 -5.39
CA SER A 47 1.87 1.86 -6.12
C SER A 47 3.07 2.59 -5.50
N GLY A 48 3.79 1.92 -4.60
CA GLY A 48 5.05 2.40 -4.07
C GLY A 48 6.14 2.42 -5.15
N ARG A 49 7.36 2.83 -4.79
CA ARG A 49 8.51 2.62 -5.65
C ARG A 49 8.65 1.11 -5.90
N PRO A 50 8.67 0.64 -7.16
CA PRO A 50 8.78 -0.79 -7.44
C PRO A 50 10.04 -1.35 -6.79
N SER A 51 9.91 -2.51 -6.14
CA SER A 51 11.07 -3.27 -5.69
C SER A 51 11.85 -3.71 -6.93
N SER A 52 13.12 -3.32 -7.03
CA SER A 52 14.03 -3.85 -8.06
C SER A 52 14.48 -5.28 -7.76
N ILE A 53 13.95 -5.88 -6.70
CA ILE A 53 14.30 -7.22 -6.22
C ILE A 53 13.26 -8.18 -6.80
N SER A 54 13.73 -9.16 -7.54
CA SER A 54 12.89 -10.26 -8.03
C SER A 54 12.68 -11.30 -6.93
N GLU A 55 11.60 -12.07 -7.01
CA GLU A 55 11.34 -13.20 -6.10
C GLU A 55 12.51 -14.20 -6.11
N GLU A 56 13.09 -14.47 -7.29
CA GLU A 56 14.28 -15.33 -7.44
C GLU A 56 15.47 -14.84 -6.60
N THR A 57 15.65 -13.53 -6.46
CA THR A 57 16.72 -12.96 -5.64
C THR A 57 16.45 -13.16 -4.15
N ILE A 58 15.18 -13.09 -3.72
CA ILE A 58 14.76 -13.34 -2.33
C ILE A 58 15.02 -14.79 -1.96
N ASP A 59 14.70 -15.72 -2.86
CA ASP A 59 14.92 -17.16 -2.64
C ASP A 59 16.42 -17.47 -2.51
N LYS A 60 17.27 -16.89 -3.38
CA LYS A 60 18.74 -17.05 -3.29
C LYS A 60 19.31 -16.58 -1.95
N VAL A 61 18.86 -15.41 -1.48
CA VAL A 61 19.28 -14.87 -0.17
C VAL A 61 18.80 -15.79 0.96
N SER A 62 17.56 -16.27 0.87
CA SER A 62 16.98 -17.17 1.86
C SER A 62 17.74 -18.50 1.94
N ASP A 63 18.12 -19.08 0.80
CA ASP A 63 18.88 -20.33 0.76
C ASP A 63 20.32 -20.14 1.26
N ALA A 64 20.98 -19.04 0.89
CA ALA A 64 22.31 -18.71 1.43
C ALA A 64 22.32 -18.58 2.97
N LEU A 65 21.25 -18.01 3.54
CA LEU A 65 21.08 -17.90 4.99
C LEU A 65 20.74 -19.22 5.67
N LYS A 66 19.97 -20.11 5.02
CA LYS A 66 19.70 -21.47 5.52
C LYS A 66 20.99 -22.30 5.59
N ASP A 67 21.83 -22.21 4.55
CA ASP A 67 23.08 -22.96 4.46
C ASP A 67 24.13 -22.43 5.45
N LYS A 68 24.20 -21.10 5.62
CA LYS A 68 25.19 -20.42 6.46
C LYS A 68 24.51 -19.34 7.32
N PRO A 69 23.88 -19.71 8.44
CA PRO A 69 23.10 -18.78 9.26
C PRO A 69 23.96 -17.71 9.96
N GLN A 70 25.27 -17.90 10.06
CA GLN A 70 26.23 -16.95 10.65
C GLN A 70 26.99 -16.15 9.58
N SER A 71 26.53 -16.17 8.32
CA SER A 71 27.14 -15.41 7.24
C SER A 71 26.93 -13.91 7.43
N SER A 72 27.94 -13.11 7.07
CA SER A 72 27.80 -11.65 7.12
C SER A 72 26.95 -11.15 5.96
N VAL A 73 26.27 -10.00 6.14
CA VAL A 73 25.51 -9.33 5.08
C VAL A 73 26.35 -9.11 3.82
N ARG A 74 27.64 -8.78 3.97
CA ARG A 74 28.56 -8.61 2.83
C ARG A 74 28.81 -9.91 2.08
N SER A 75 28.91 -11.03 2.80
CA SER A 75 29.09 -12.35 2.21
C SER A 75 27.86 -12.74 1.40
N VAL A 76 26.67 -12.64 1.99
CA VAL A 76 25.38 -12.94 1.32
C VAL A 76 25.16 -12.02 0.12
N ALA A 77 25.48 -10.74 0.25
CA ALA A 77 25.40 -9.78 -0.85
C ALA A 77 26.30 -10.16 -2.04
N THR A 78 27.51 -10.65 -1.74
CA THR A 78 28.45 -11.13 -2.77
C THR A 78 27.94 -12.41 -3.41
N ASP A 79 27.51 -13.38 -2.60
CA ASP A 79 27.02 -14.69 -3.07
C ASP A 79 25.75 -14.54 -3.93
N CYS A 80 24.87 -13.61 -3.58
CA CYS A 80 23.62 -13.34 -4.30
C CYS A 80 23.74 -12.25 -5.38
N SER A 81 24.94 -11.68 -5.59
CA SER A 81 25.19 -10.59 -6.55
C SER A 81 24.26 -9.38 -6.38
N ILE A 82 24.02 -8.97 -5.13
CA ILE A 82 23.18 -7.81 -4.78
C ILE A 82 23.95 -6.79 -3.95
N PRO A 83 23.49 -5.52 -3.89
CA PRO A 83 24.07 -4.54 -2.98
C PRO A 83 23.93 -4.97 -1.51
N PRO A 84 24.94 -4.74 -0.65
CA PRO A 84 24.84 -4.99 0.79
C PRO A 84 23.60 -4.40 1.48
N PRO A 85 23.15 -3.15 1.20
CA PRO A 85 21.92 -2.64 1.81
C PRO A 85 20.65 -3.38 1.33
N THR A 86 20.70 -4.02 0.17
CA THR A 86 19.61 -4.86 -0.34
C THR A 86 19.58 -6.21 0.36
N ALA A 87 20.73 -6.81 0.67
CA ALA A 87 20.83 -8.08 1.38
C ALA A 87 20.41 -8.00 2.87
N HIS A 88 20.49 -6.81 3.47
CA HIS A 88 20.05 -6.58 4.85
C HIS A 88 18.53 -6.40 4.98
N ARG A 89 17.87 -5.94 3.92
CA ARG A 89 16.48 -5.53 3.93
C ARG A 89 15.56 -6.75 3.83
#